data_AF-A0A142EMT0-F1
#
_entry.id   AF-A0A142EMT0-F1
#
_cell.length_a   1.000
_cell.length_b   1.000
_cell.length_c   1.000
_cell.angle_alpha   90.00
_cell.angle_beta   90.00
_cell.angle_gamma   90.00
#
_symmetry.space_group_name_H-M   'P 1'
#
loop_
_entity.id
_entity.type
_entity.pdbx_description
1 polymer ?
#
loop_
_entity_poly.entity_id
_entity_poly.type
_entity_poly.pdbx_seq_one_letter_code
_entity_poly.pdbx_strand_id
1 'polypeptide(L)'
;MKNLSFLFAAFLFLFFGITSSYSQSAKDISIKYNINAEAIFNGGNVEEYSRLSDNNRGASGNGKPSDFESEAYISKFINWEIVDTGNHQEVYQIKFLDFPWTGNIEAFAKNPIPGGGRKAKVKVEDTSGEGSVKYTIRFTIKSAVTGETKTFELDPKIRITTTP
;
A
#
# COMPACT_ATOMS: atom_id res chain seq x y z
N MET A 1 63.32 -27.89 3.61
CA MET A 1 62.30 -27.09 4.32
C MET A 1 62.14 -25.75 3.61
N LYS A 2 60.87 -25.33 3.44
CA LYS A 2 60.37 -23.98 3.12
C LYS A 2 60.70 -23.42 1.73
N ASN A 3 59.68 -23.39 0.86
CA ASN A 3 59.44 -22.35 -0.15
C ASN A 3 58.00 -22.47 -0.67
N LEU A 4 57.03 -22.39 0.24
CA LEU A 4 55.61 -22.55 -0.06
C LEU A 4 54.81 -21.55 0.79
N SER A 5 54.99 -20.24 0.59
CA SER A 5 54.22 -19.25 1.37
C SER A 5 54.13 -17.84 0.77
N PHE A 6 53.97 -17.67 -0.54
CA PHE A 6 53.67 -16.32 -1.04
C PHE A 6 52.58 -16.25 -2.12
N LEU A 7 52.39 -17.30 -2.91
CA LEU A 7 51.39 -17.27 -3.99
C LEU A 7 49.97 -17.68 -3.56
N PHE A 8 49.79 -18.24 -2.36
CA PHE A 8 48.46 -18.64 -1.89
C PHE A 8 47.71 -17.53 -1.13
N ALA A 9 48.39 -16.44 -0.73
CA ALA A 9 47.78 -15.33 0.00
C ALA A 9 47.09 -14.30 -0.92
N ALA A 10 47.48 -14.22 -2.20
CA ALA A 10 46.93 -13.25 -3.14
C ALA A 10 45.61 -13.70 -3.80
N PHE A 11 45.27 -14.99 -3.77
CA PHE A 11 44.04 -15.51 -4.39
C PHE A 11 42.81 -15.40 -3.48
N LEU A 12 42.99 -15.12 -2.18
CA LEU A 12 41.89 -15.00 -1.22
C LEU A 12 41.29 -13.59 -1.11
N PHE A 13 41.90 -12.57 -1.74
CA PHE A 13 41.43 -11.17 -1.65
C PHE A 13 40.52 -10.72 -2.81
N LEU A 14 40.34 -11.53 -3.86
CA LEU A 14 39.46 -11.20 -4.99
C LEU A 14 37.99 -11.61 -4.80
N PHE A 15 37.65 -12.20 -3.65
CA PHE A 15 36.27 -12.49 -3.24
C PHE A 15 35.75 -11.53 -2.16
N PHE A 16 36.35 -10.35 -2.01
CA PHE A 16 35.68 -9.26 -1.29
C PHE A 16 34.53 -8.75 -2.16
N GLY A 17 33.36 -9.31 -1.85
CA GLY A 17 32.09 -9.08 -2.52
C GLY A 17 31.85 -7.62 -2.81
N ILE A 18 31.61 -7.34 -4.08
CA ILE A 18 30.93 -6.15 -4.53
C ILE A 18 29.48 -6.31 -4.07
N THR A 19 29.20 -6.09 -2.78
CA THR A 19 27.82 -5.93 -2.33
C THR A 19 27.36 -4.61 -2.92
N SER A 20 26.56 -4.69 -3.97
CA SER A 20 25.90 -3.53 -4.55
C SER A 20 25.01 -2.93 -3.46
N SER A 21 25.45 -1.83 -2.85
CA SER A 21 24.61 -1.03 -1.97
C SER A 21 23.54 -0.36 -2.84
N TYR A 22 22.42 -1.05 -3.05
CA TYR A 22 21.24 -0.45 -3.66
C TYR A 22 20.67 0.57 -2.67
N SER A 23 21.08 1.83 -2.80
CA SER A 23 20.39 2.95 -2.16
C SER A 23 19.00 3.05 -2.80
N GLN A 24 17.99 2.44 -2.18
CA GLN A 24 16.60 2.76 -2.54
C GLN A 24 16.38 4.21 -2.13
N SER A 25 15.94 5.06 -3.06
CA SER A 25 15.54 6.43 -2.74
C SER A 25 14.06 6.45 -2.35
N ALA A 26 13.70 7.33 -1.43
CA ALA A 26 12.30 7.55 -1.07
C ALA A 26 11.49 7.88 -2.34
N LYS A 27 10.40 7.15 -2.56
CA LYS A 27 9.59 7.21 -3.79
C LYS A 27 8.10 7.35 -3.49
N ASP A 28 7.33 7.74 -4.49
CA ASP A 28 5.88 7.71 -4.40
C ASP A 28 5.39 6.26 -4.33
N ILE A 29 4.39 6.03 -3.48
CA ILE A 29 3.77 4.74 -3.28
C ILE A 29 2.46 4.63 -4.05
N SER A 30 2.22 3.45 -4.59
CA SER A 30 0.99 3.07 -5.29
C SER A 30 0.40 1.85 -4.61
N ILE A 31 -0.75 2.02 -3.96
CA ILE A 31 -1.51 0.98 -3.28
C ILE A 31 -2.69 0.59 -4.17
N LYS A 32 -2.74 -0.68 -4.57
CA LYS A 32 -3.85 -1.27 -5.31
C LYS A 32 -4.76 -2.02 -4.36
N TYR A 33 -6.03 -1.62 -4.35
CA TYR A 33 -7.11 -2.27 -3.63
C TYR A 33 -7.95 -3.08 -4.63
N ASN A 34 -7.65 -4.37 -4.72
CA ASN A 34 -8.37 -5.28 -5.61
C ASN A 34 -9.57 -5.84 -4.85
N ILE A 35 -10.78 -5.72 -5.42
CA ILE A 35 -12.01 -6.22 -4.82
C ILE A 35 -12.78 -7.07 -5.82
N ASN A 36 -13.50 -8.09 -5.35
CA ASN A 36 -14.58 -8.70 -6.13
C ASN A 36 -15.88 -7.96 -5.80
N ALA A 37 -16.26 -6.99 -6.62
CA ALA A 37 -17.38 -6.11 -6.32
C ALA A 37 -18.72 -6.86 -6.28
N GLU A 38 -18.91 -7.83 -7.17
CA GLU A 38 -20.10 -8.68 -7.22
C GLU A 38 -20.30 -9.46 -5.91
N ALA A 39 -19.25 -10.15 -5.46
CA ALA A 39 -19.32 -10.96 -4.25
C ALA A 39 -19.62 -10.10 -3.02
N ILE A 40 -18.93 -8.97 -2.87
CA ILE A 40 -19.15 -8.01 -1.77
C ILE A 40 -20.57 -7.44 -1.82
N PHE A 41 -21.02 -7.01 -3.00
CA PHE A 41 -22.34 -6.41 -3.18
C PHE A 41 -23.48 -7.36 -2.81
N ASN A 42 -23.30 -8.66 -3.08
CA ASN A 42 -24.26 -9.72 -2.80
C ASN A 42 -24.14 -10.31 -1.39
N GLY A 43 -23.43 -9.63 -0.47
CA GLY A 43 -23.37 -9.99 0.95
C GLY A 43 -22.09 -10.72 1.37
N GLY A 44 -21.11 -10.87 0.47
CA GLY A 44 -19.79 -11.37 0.81
C GLY A 44 -19.02 -10.42 1.74
N ASN A 45 -18.14 -10.98 2.56
CA ASN A 45 -17.31 -10.19 3.48
C ASN A 45 -16.21 -9.44 2.72
N VAL A 46 -16.07 -8.13 2.96
CA VAL A 46 -15.06 -7.28 2.33
C VAL A 46 -13.64 -7.83 2.49
N GLU A 47 -13.29 -8.35 3.67
CA GLU A 47 -11.96 -8.90 3.97
C GLU A 47 -11.63 -10.14 3.13
N GLU A 48 -12.62 -10.99 2.88
CA GLU A 48 -12.46 -12.24 2.14
C GLU A 48 -12.35 -11.98 0.63
N TYR A 49 -13.13 -11.02 0.15
CA TYR A 49 -13.25 -10.71 -1.27
C TYR A 49 -12.42 -9.51 -1.72
N SER A 50 -11.41 -9.15 -0.94
CA SER A 50 -10.49 -8.09 -1.32
C SER A 50 -9.04 -8.38 -0.95
N ARG A 51 -8.12 -7.65 -1.59
CA ARG A 51 -6.67 -7.72 -1.38
C ARG A 51 -6.04 -6.36 -1.57
N LEU A 52 -5.14 -6.01 -0.66
CA LEU A 52 -4.26 -4.85 -0.82
C LEU A 52 -2.88 -5.29 -1.26
N SER A 53 -2.25 -4.48 -2.09
CA SER A 53 -0.87 -4.64 -2.53
C SER A 53 -0.29 -3.26 -2.82
N ASP A 54 1.03 -3.12 -2.73
CA ASP A 54 1.68 -1.89 -3.14
C ASP A 54 2.93 -2.13 -3.99
N ASN A 55 3.58 -1.05 -4.37
CA ASN A 55 4.89 -1.06 -5.01
C ASN A 55 6.03 -0.84 -4.01
N ASN A 56 5.81 -0.98 -2.69
CA ASN A 56 6.75 -0.60 -1.64
C ASN A 56 6.65 -1.41 -0.34
N ARG A 57 7.12 -2.67 -0.37
CA ARG A 57 7.27 -3.54 0.81
C ARG A 57 5.99 -3.74 1.64
N GLY A 58 4.82 -3.33 1.14
CA GLY A 58 3.56 -3.49 1.84
C GLY A 58 3.15 -4.95 1.89
N ALA A 59 2.70 -5.39 3.07
CA ALA A 59 2.31 -6.77 3.30
C ALA A 59 1.19 -6.87 4.33
N SER A 60 0.40 -7.92 4.20
CA SER A 60 -0.58 -8.35 5.20
C SER A 60 -0.02 -9.54 5.97
N GLY A 61 0.24 -9.40 7.26
CA GLY A 61 0.89 -10.45 8.07
C GLY A 61 0.14 -11.80 8.09
N ASN A 62 -1.17 -11.78 7.89
CA ASN A 62 -2.04 -12.97 7.84
C ASN A 62 -2.83 -13.07 6.52
N GLY A 63 -2.44 -12.31 5.49
CA GLY A 63 -3.14 -12.22 4.21
C GLY A 63 -4.45 -11.42 4.23
N LYS A 64 -4.88 -10.88 5.38
CA LYS A 64 -6.08 -10.04 5.46
C LYS A 64 -5.78 -8.59 5.06
N PRO A 65 -6.65 -7.94 4.28
CA PRO A 65 -6.51 -6.54 3.93
C PRO A 65 -6.46 -5.57 5.13
N SER A 66 -7.19 -5.81 6.23
CA SER A 66 -7.08 -4.95 7.43
C SER A 66 -5.72 -5.01 8.14
N ASP A 67 -4.98 -6.11 7.95
CA ASP A 67 -3.63 -6.26 8.47
C ASP A 67 -2.56 -5.78 7.49
N PHE A 68 -2.97 -5.21 6.35
CA PHE A 68 -2.06 -4.59 5.41
C PHE A 68 -1.42 -3.35 6.03
N GLU A 69 -0.08 -3.31 6.03
CA GLU A 69 0.69 -2.11 6.33
C GLU A 69 1.65 -1.82 5.18
N SER A 70 1.60 -0.59 4.67
CA SER A 70 2.52 -0.07 3.63
C SER A 70 3.49 0.96 4.22
N GLU A 71 4.74 0.95 3.79
CA GLU A 71 5.72 1.99 4.12
C GLU A 71 5.54 3.21 3.22
N ALA A 72 5.42 4.38 3.83
CA ALA A 72 5.25 5.66 3.18
C ALA A 72 6.34 6.64 3.61
N TYR A 73 6.72 7.52 2.69
CA TYR A 73 7.78 8.50 2.94
C TYR A 73 7.23 9.91 3.08
N ILE A 74 7.80 10.65 4.02
CA ILE A 74 7.56 12.09 4.18
C ILE A 74 7.85 12.80 2.85
N SER A 75 7.04 13.82 2.54
CA SER A 75 7.13 14.59 1.30
C SER A 75 6.80 13.84 0.01
N LYS A 76 6.45 12.54 0.07
CA LYS A 76 6.07 11.73 -1.10
C LYS A 76 4.57 11.57 -1.21
N PHE A 77 4.13 11.15 -2.40
CA PHE A 77 2.73 10.87 -2.65
C PHE A 77 2.37 9.42 -2.38
N ILE A 78 1.17 9.23 -1.84
CA ILE A 78 0.48 7.95 -1.77
C ILE A 78 -0.67 7.98 -2.76
N ASN A 79 -0.74 6.97 -3.60
CA ASN A 79 -1.73 6.84 -4.66
C ASN A 79 -2.51 5.56 -4.43
N TRP A 80 -3.82 5.63 -4.21
CA TRP A 80 -4.70 4.47 -4.13
C TRP A 80 -5.44 4.28 -5.44
N GLU A 81 -5.65 3.02 -5.82
CA GLU A 81 -6.51 2.64 -6.94
C GLU A 81 -7.38 1.45 -6.54
N ILE A 82 -8.70 1.58 -6.67
CA ILE A 82 -9.63 0.46 -6.48
C ILE A 82 -9.96 -0.22 -7.82
N VAL A 83 -9.69 -1.52 -7.86
CA VAL A 83 -9.79 -2.35 -9.06
C VAL A 83 -10.80 -3.46 -8.81
N ASP A 84 -11.78 -3.58 -9.69
CA ASP A 84 -12.66 -4.75 -9.69
C ASP A 84 -11.93 -5.93 -10.33
N THR A 85 -11.99 -7.08 -9.67
CA THR A 85 -11.46 -8.36 -10.15
C THR A 85 -12.55 -9.43 -10.21
N GLY A 86 -13.82 -9.06 -10.02
CA GLY A 86 -14.96 -9.95 -10.20
C GLY A 86 -15.15 -10.36 -11.67
N ASN A 87 -16.09 -11.28 -11.91
CA ASN A 87 -16.36 -11.77 -13.27
C ASN A 87 -17.22 -10.78 -14.09
N HIS A 88 -18.05 -9.98 -13.43
CA HIS A 88 -19.01 -9.06 -14.05
C HIS A 88 -18.67 -7.59 -13.74
N GLN A 89 -17.43 -7.18 -14.01
CA GLN A 89 -16.93 -5.86 -13.59
C GLN A 89 -17.67 -4.69 -14.26
N GLU A 90 -18.21 -4.94 -15.45
CA GLU A 90 -18.95 -3.97 -16.25
C GLU A 90 -20.29 -3.57 -15.64
N VAL A 91 -20.88 -4.42 -14.79
CA VAL A 91 -22.17 -4.13 -14.15
C VAL A 91 -22.04 -3.46 -12.78
N TYR A 92 -20.82 -3.28 -12.27
CA TYR A 92 -20.57 -2.65 -10.97
C TYR A 92 -19.75 -1.37 -11.11
N GLN A 93 -20.30 -0.27 -10.61
CA GLN A 93 -19.57 1.00 -10.50
C GLN A 93 -19.01 1.15 -9.10
N ILE A 94 -17.69 1.27 -9.01
CA ILE A 94 -16.97 1.38 -7.74
C ILE A 94 -16.35 2.77 -7.60
N LYS A 95 -16.48 3.39 -6.44
CA LYS A 95 -15.85 4.67 -6.12
C LYS A 95 -15.44 4.75 -4.65
N PHE A 96 -14.27 5.30 -4.38
CA PHE A 96 -13.93 5.79 -3.05
C PHE A 96 -14.91 6.89 -2.64
N LEU A 97 -15.34 6.85 -1.38
CA LEU A 97 -16.15 7.88 -0.74
C LEU A 97 -15.23 8.90 -0.06
N ASP A 98 -14.42 8.43 0.89
CA ASP A 98 -13.40 9.19 1.60
C ASP A 98 -12.53 8.23 2.43
N PHE A 99 -11.55 8.80 3.14
CA PHE A 99 -10.66 8.04 4.01
C PHE A 99 -10.48 8.72 5.36
N PRO A 100 -11.44 8.57 6.30
CA PRO A 100 -11.23 9.08 7.64
C PRO A 100 -10.00 8.40 8.25
N TRP A 101 -9.18 9.18 8.94
CA TRP A 101 -7.95 8.69 9.54
C TRP A 101 -7.91 9.04 11.03
N THR A 102 -7.20 8.21 11.79
CA THR A 102 -6.96 8.42 13.20
C THR A 102 -5.48 8.20 13.49
N GLY A 103 -4.93 9.03 14.37
CA GLY A 103 -3.54 8.92 14.77
C GLY A 103 -3.02 10.22 15.37
N ASN A 104 -1.87 10.13 16.01
CA ASN A 104 -1.20 11.28 16.63
C ASN A 104 -0.21 11.96 15.67
N ILE A 105 -0.17 11.50 14.41
CA ILE A 105 0.75 11.95 13.38
C ILE A 105 -0.04 12.75 12.37
N GLU A 106 0.36 13.99 12.11
CA GLU A 106 -0.34 14.93 11.23
C GLU A 106 -0.13 14.65 9.73
N ALA A 107 0.09 13.39 9.33
CA ALA A 107 0.46 12.99 7.96
C ALA A 107 -0.53 13.47 6.89
N PHE A 108 -1.82 13.60 7.25
CA PHE A 108 -2.92 14.01 6.36
C PHE A 108 -3.80 15.11 6.97
N ALA A 109 -3.27 15.87 7.95
CA ALA A 109 -4.07 16.85 8.70
C ALA A 109 -4.48 18.07 7.85
N LYS A 110 -3.57 18.58 7.03
CA LYS A 110 -3.85 19.72 6.14
C LYS A 110 -4.46 19.28 4.82
N ASN A 111 -4.04 18.13 4.32
CA ASN A 111 -4.50 17.53 3.08
C ASN A 111 -5.15 16.17 3.38
N PRO A 112 -6.44 16.14 3.78
CA PRO A 112 -7.15 14.88 3.96
C PRO A 112 -7.22 14.12 2.63
N ILE A 113 -7.22 12.79 2.71
CA ILE A 113 -7.20 11.92 1.54
C ILE A 113 -8.54 12.08 0.79
N PRO A 114 -8.53 12.50 -0.49
CA PRO A 114 -9.75 12.76 -1.24
C PRO A 114 -10.43 11.46 -1.67
N GLY A 115 -11.76 11.45 -1.70
CA GLY A 115 -12.55 10.42 -2.39
C GLY A 115 -13.13 10.91 -3.72
N GLY A 116 -14.18 10.24 -4.21
CA GLY A 116 -14.96 10.67 -5.38
C GLY A 116 -14.66 9.96 -6.70
N GLY A 117 -13.86 8.90 -6.70
CA GLY A 117 -13.54 8.15 -7.91
C GLY A 117 -12.85 6.83 -7.62
N ARG A 118 -12.28 6.18 -8.64
CA ARG A 118 -11.52 4.93 -8.46
C ARG A 118 -10.08 5.15 -7.99
N LYS A 119 -9.64 6.40 -7.91
CA LYS A 119 -8.28 6.78 -7.55
C LYS A 119 -8.32 7.85 -6.47
N ALA A 120 -7.39 7.77 -5.53
CA ALA A 120 -7.13 8.80 -4.55
C ALA A 120 -5.63 9.09 -4.53
N LYS A 121 -5.25 10.33 -4.28
CA LYS A 121 -3.85 10.75 -4.19
C LYS A 121 -3.70 11.76 -3.06
N VAL A 122 -2.72 11.55 -2.20
CA VAL A 122 -2.38 12.48 -1.11
C VAL A 122 -0.87 12.62 -1.01
N LYS A 123 -0.39 13.78 -0.58
CA LYS A 123 1.00 13.99 -0.18
C LYS A 123 1.12 13.76 1.33
N VAL A 124 2.13 13.02 1.78
CA VAL A 124 2.50 12.99 3.20
C VAL A 124 3.10 14.35 3.56
N GLU A 125 2.56 15.00 4.59
CA GLU A 125 3.02 16.32 5.04
C GLU A 125 4.52 16.34 5.35
N ASP A 126 5.21 17.41 4.95
CA ASP A 126 6.66 17.57 5.14
C ASP A 126 7.04 17.67 6.62
N THR A 127 6.10 18.10 7.47
CA THR A 127 6.28 18.26 8.93
C THR A 127 5.81 17.04 9.71
N SER A 128 5.43 15.95 9.03
CA SER A 128 4.96 14.74 9.69
C SER A 128 6.07 14.07 10.49
N GLY A 129 5.73 13.48 11.64
CA GLY A 129 6.63 12.59 12.38
C GLY A 129 6.61 11.18 11.79
N GLU A 130 7.56 10.34 12.22
CA GLU A 130 7.53 8.90 11.90
C GLU A 130 6.50 8.14 12.76
N GLY A 131 5.97 7.05 12.21
CA GLY A 131 5.10 6.11 12.92
C GLY A 131 3.88 5.69 12.11
N SER A 132 2.96 4.95 12.75
CA SER A 132 1.82 4.35 12.06
C SER A 132 0.57 5.23 12.11
N VAL A 133 -0.09 5.35 10.96
CA VAL A 133 -1.37 6.03 10.76
C VAL A 133 -2.42 4.98 10.39
N LYS A 134 -3.52 4.94 11.13
CA LYS A 134 -4.68 4.11 10.80
C LYS A 134 -5.67 4.94 9.98
N TYR A 135 -6.24 4.33 8.95
CA TYR A 135 -7.25 4.98 8.14
C TYR A 135 -8.28 3.95 7.67
N THR A 136 -9.50 4.41 7.44
CA THR A 136 -10.58 3.60 6.91
C THR A 136 -10.74 3.94 5.44
N ILE A 137 -10.67 2.96 4.55
CA ILE A 137 -11.07 3.13 3.14
C ILE A 137 -12.58 2.96 3.08
N ARG A 138 -13.35 4.04 2.90
CA ARG A 138 -14.78 3.93 2.60
C ARG A 138 -15.01 4.01 1.11
N PHE A 139 -15.82 3.09 0.58
CA PHE A 139 -16.11 3.03 -0.85
C PHE A 139 -17.55 2.59 -1.09
N THR A 140 -18.08 2.92 -2.26
CA THR A 140 -19.40 2.52 -2.71
C THR A 140 -19.29 1.55 -3.88
N ILE A 141 -20.22 0.60 -3.93
CA ILE A 141 -20.49 -0.24 -5.09
C ILE A 141 -21.93 0.01 -5.51
N LYS A 142 -22.13 0.40 -6.77
CA LYS A 142 -23.45 0.56 -7.38
C LYS A 142 -23.68 -0.49 -8.46
N SER A 143 -24.79 -1.22 -8.36
CA SER A 143 -25.24 -2.13 -9.42
C SER A 143 -25.86 -1.34 -10.57
N ALA A 144 -25.39 -1.57 -11.80
CA ALA A 144 -26.00 -1.03 -13.00
C ALA A 144 -27.33 -1.72 -13.34
N VAL A 145 -27.54 -2.94 -12.85
CA VAL A 145 -28.77 -3.73 -13.10
C VAL A 145 -29.92 -3.25 -12.23
N THR A 146 -29.68 -3.08 -10.92
CA THR A 146 -30.73 -2.73 -9.95
C THR A 146 -30.75 -1.24 -9.59
N GLY A 147 -29.66 -0.51 -9.87
CA GLY A 147 -29.47 0.88 -9.46
C GLY A 147 -29.10 1.06 -7.98
N GLU A 148 -29.17 -0.01 -7.17
CA GLU A 148 -28.85 0.02 -5.75
C GLU A 148 -27.37 0.35 -5.51
N THR A 149 -27.10 1.17 -4.50
CA THR A 149 -25.75 1.56 -4.06
C THR A 149 -25.56 1.15 -2.62
N LYS A 150 -24.47 0.42 -2.34
CA LYS A 150 -24.07 0.01 -0.99
C LYS A 150 -22.71 0.60 -0.64
N THR A 151 -22.51 0.88 0.64
CA THR A 151 -21.26 1.43 1.19
C THR A 151 -20.55 0.35 1.99
N PHE A 152 -19.23 0.30 1.84
CA PHE A 152 -18.34 -0.67 2.47
C PHE A 152 -17.11 0.03 3.01
N GLU A 153 -16.45 -0.62 3.95
CA GLU A 153 -15.27 -0.09 4.62
C GLU A 153 -14.20 -1.16 4.86
N LEU A 154 -12.95 -0.71 4.98
CA LEU A 154 -11.80 -1.52 5.32
C LEU A 154 -10.78 -0.66 6.07
N ASP A 155 -10.14 -1.18 7.12
CA ASP A 155 -9.26 -0.41 8.03
C ASP A 155 -7.77 -0.81 7.95
N PRO A 156 -7.06 -0.49 6.85
CA PRO A 156 -5.62 -0.74 6.74
C PRO A 156 -4.76 0.28 7.51
N LYS A 157 -3.44 0.11 7.42
CA LYS A 157 -2.43 0.95 8.07
C LYS A 157 -1.38 1.43 7.09
N ILE A 158 -0.81 2.60 7.38
CA ILE A 158 0.39 3.11 6.72
C ILE A 158 1.42 3.43 7.79
N ARG A 159 2.68 3.07 7.56
CA ARG A 159 3.81 3.50 8.39
C ARG A 159 4.59 4.60 7.69
N ILE A 160 4.61 5.78 8.29
CA ILE A 160 5.39 6.94 7.84
C ILE A 160 6.84 6.80 8.32
N THR A 161 7.80 6.97 7.41
CA THR A 161 9.25 6.92 7.68
C THR A 161 10.00 8.01 6.89
N THR A 162 11.14 8.46 7.40
CA THR A 162 12.08 9.33 6.66
C THR A 162 13.04 8.54 5.77
N THR A 163 13.23 7.25 6.06
CA THR A 163 14.24 6.41 5.40
C THR A 163 13.64 5.19 4.69
N PRO A 164 14.08 4.88 3.45
CA PRO A 164 13.69 3.69 2.68
C PRO A 164 14.39 2.39 3.08
#